data_AF-V4BDE8-F1
#
_entry.id   AF-V4BDE8-F1
#
_cell.length_a   1.000
_cell.length_b   1.000
_cell.length_c   1.000
_cell.angle_alpha   90.00
_cell.angle_beta   90.00
_cell.angle_gamma   90.00
#
_symmetry.space_group_name_H-M   'P 1'
#
loop_
_entity.id
_entity.type
_entity.pdbx_description
1 polymer ?
#
loop_
_entity_poly.entity_id
_entity_poly.type
_entity_poly.pdbx_seq_one_letter_code
_entity_poly.pdbx_strand_id
1 'polypeptide(L)'
;INCGDPPPGLESSGTASSGTTYTDTADYICNEGFVRQSGNLQISCLVTGNWDIANILVCEVVNCGDPPPGLESTGTASSGTTYTDTADYICNEGFVRQSGNLQISCLVTGKWDIANILVCEATFSYKKLLAKPCLKDIYKSEIR
;
A
#
# COMPACT_ATOMS: atom_id res chain seq x y z
N ILE A 1 27.54 32.66 -1.56
CA ILE A 1 26.09 32.40 -1.73
C ILE A 1 25.80 31.13 -0.97
N ASN A 2 25.03 31.22 0.11
CA ASN A 2 24.71 30.10 1.00
C ASN A 2 23.19 30.03 1.12
N CYS A 3 22.62 28.86 0.84
CA CYS A 3 21.19 28.58 0.86
C CYS A 3 20.65 28.17 2.23
N GLY A 4 21.53 27.93 3.21
CA GLY A 4 21.19 27.37 4.51
C GLY A 4 20.75 25.91 4.42
N ASP A 5 20.08 25.45 5.47
CA ASP A 5 19.53 24.09 5.50
C ASP A 5 18.44 23.91 4.44
N PRO A 6 18.37 22.75 3.76
CA PRO A 6 17.31 22.49 2.79
C PRO A 6 15.92 22.55 3.45
N PRO A 7 14.94 23.23 2.84
CA PRO A 7 13.59 23.29 3.39
C PRO A 7 12.89 21.92 3.28
N PRO A 8 11.94 21.60 4.18
CA PRO A 8 11.11 20.41 4.00
C PRO A 8 10.24 20.53 2.73
N GLY A 9 10.00 19.40 2.06
CA GLY A 9 9.01 19.32 0.98
C GLY A 9 7.65 18.87 1.52
N LEU A 10 6.69 18.67 0.61
CA LEU A 10 5.39 18.12 1.00
C LEU A 10 5.51 16.62 1.23
N GLU A 11 5.34 16.20 2.48
CA GLU A 11 5.50 14.81 2.92
C GLU A 11 6.86 14.22 2.56
N SER A 12 7.88 15.07 2.54
CA SER A 12 9.26 14.71 2.23
C SER A 12 10.25 15.52 3.07
N SER A 13 11.40 14.91 3.32
CA SER A 13 12.50 15.50 4.09
C SER A 13 13.74 15.63 3.21
N GLY A 14 14.38 16.80 3.27
CA GLY A 14 15.63 17.10 2.54
C GLY A 14 16.83 17.12 3.47
N THR A 15 17.99 16.66 2.99
CA THR A 15 19.27 16.74 3.70
C THR A 15 20.37 17.20 2.75
N ALA A 16 21.21 18.14 3.19
CA ALA A 16 22.34 18.61 2.40
C ALA A 16 23.33 17.47 2.16
N SER A 17 23.66 17.19 0.89
CA SER A 17 24.53 16.08 0.50
C SER A 17 25.96 16.50 0.14
N SER A 18 26.16 17.72 -0.35
CA SER A 18 27.50 18.25 -0.67
C SER A 18 27.87 19.56 0.03
N GLY A 19 26.95 20.15 0.80
CA GLY A 19 27.11 21.46 1.42
C GLY A 19 25.85 22.31 1.29
N THR A 20 25.98 23.62 1.53
CA THR A 20 24.86 24.57 1.49
C THR A 20 25.16 25.80 0.62
N THR A 21 26.22 25.78 -0.17
CA THR A 21 26.65 26.88 -1.02
C THR A 21 26.26 26.68 -2.49
N TYR A 22 26.38 27.72 -3.32
CA TYR A 22 26.03 27.66 -4.73
C TYR A 22 26.60 26.41 -5.42
N THR A 23 25.78 25.70 -6.19
CA THR A 23 26.03 24.38 -6.83
C THR A 23 25.97 23.16 -5.91
N ASP A 24 25.96 23.34 -4.58
CA ASP A 24 25.75 22.22 -3.66
C ASP A 24 24.35 21.62 -3.81
N THR A 25 24.23 20.34 -3.45
CA THR A 25 22.99 19.58 -3.58
C THR A 25 22.41 19.16 -2.25
N ALA A 26 21.11 18.92 -2.25
CA ALA A 26 20.37 18.30 -1.17
C ALA A 26 19.56 17.12 -1.69
N ASP A 27 19.63 16.00 -0.99
CA ASP A 27 18.89 14.78 -1.31
C ASP A 27 17.58 14.75 -0.52
N TYR A 28 16.51 14.33 -1.17
CA TYR A 28 15.17 14.27 -0.61
C TYR A 28 14.63 12.84 -0.62
N ILE A 29 13.90 12.51 0.45
CA ILE A 29 13.20 11.25 0.62
C ILE A 29 11.75 11.51 1.05
N CYS A 30 10.81 10.70 0.57
CA CYS A 30 9.44 10.73 1.08
C CYS A 30 9.40 10.23 2.53
N ASN A 31 8.50 10.78 3.32
CA ASN A 31 8.22 10.27 4.65
C ASN A 31 7.70 8.81 4.58
N GLU A 32 7.82 8.07 5.68
CA GLU A 32 7.32 6.69 5.73
C GLU A 32 5.82 6.66 5.40
N GLY A 33 5.41 5.76 4.49
CA GLY A 33 4.04 5.68 4.01
C GLY A 33 3.72 6.57 2.81
N PHE A 34 4.69 7.32 2.28
CA PHE A 34 4.51 8.21 1.13
C PHE A 34 5.42 7.83 -0.04
N VAL A 35 4.97 8.14 -1.26
CA VAL A 35 5.67 7.89 -2.53
C VAL A 35 5.74 9.14 -3.38
N ARG A 36 6.75 9.22 -4.25
CA ARG A 36 6.98 10.40 -5.11
C ARG A 36 5.80 10.63 -6.04
N GLN A 37 5.17 11.78 -5.91
CA GLN A 37 4.14 12.28 -6.82
C GLN A 37 4.77 13.17 -7.90
N SER A 38 5.65 14.11 -7.50
CA SER A 38 6.33 15.03 -8.41
C SER A 38 7.61 15.61 -7.80
N GLY A 39 8.29 16.53 -8.50
CA GLY A 39 9.57 17.10 -8.07
C GLY A 39 10.74 16.12 -8.20
N ASN A 40 11.92 16.47 -7.70
CA ASN A 40 13.16 15.69 -7.84
C ASN A 40 13.66 15.14 -6.49
N LEU A 41 14.32 13.98 -6.53
CA LEU A 41 14.99 13.40 -5.36
C LEU A 41 16.27 14.17 -4.95
N GLN A 42 16.71 15.10 -5.79
CA GLN A 42 17.85 15.96 -5.52
C GLN A 42 17.58 17.35 -6.10
N ILE A 43 17.90 18.39 -5.33
CA ILE A 43 17.81 19.79 -5.75
C ILE A 43 19.14 20.50 -5.47
N SER A 44 19.40 21.59 -6.20
CA SER A 44 20.65 22.36 -6.07
C SER A 44 20.43 23.72 -5.41
N CYS A 45 21.46 24.23 -4.74
CA CYS A 45 21.53 25.61 -4.26
C CYS A 45 21.82 26.54 -5.44
N LEU A 46 20.87 27.42 -5.74
CA LEU A 46 20.90 28.32 -6.89
C LEU A 46 21.74 29.57 -6.62
N VAL A 47 22.13 30.29 -7.68
CA VAL A 47 22.90 31.54 -7.59
C VAL A 47 22.17 32.63 -6.80
N THR A 48 20.85 32.51 -6.68
CA THR A 48 19.98 33.39 -5.89
C THR A 48 20.18 33.23 -4.38
N GLY A 49 20.90 32.20 -3.93
CA GLY A 49 21.02 31.86 -2.52
C GLY A 49 19.80 31.14 -1.96
N ASN A 50 18.96 30.57 -2.84
CA ASN A 50 17.85 29.70 -2.46
C ASN A 50 18.03 28.32 -3.07
N TRP A 51 17.57 27.29 -2.35
CA TRP A 51 17.39 25.97 -2.93
C TRP A 51 16.40 26.02 -4.09
N ASP A 52 16.54 25.11 -5.07
CA ASP A 52 15.62 24.99 -6.21
C ASP A 52 14.25 24.41 -5.80
N ILE A 53 13.49 25.23 -5.07
CA ILE A 53 12.19 24.87 -4.51
C ILE A 53 11.13 24.56 -5.58
N ALA A 54 11.32 25.02 -6.82
CA ALA A 54 10.42 24.70 -7.92
C ALA A 54 10.46 23.21 -8.28
N ASN A 55 11.57 22.54 -7.97
CA ASN A 55 11.77 21.10 -8.18
C ASN A 55 11.80 20.30 -6.88
N ILE A 56 11.35 20.87 -5.76
CA ILE A 56 11.33 20.17 -4.45
C ILE A 56 10.48 18.91 -4.51
N LEU A 57 10.90 17.84 -3.83
CA LEU A 57 10.19 16.57 -3.83
C LEU A 57 8.80 16.72 -3.19
N VAL A 58 7.77 16.32 -3.94
CA VAL A 58 6.39 16.25 -3.45
C VAL A 58 5.97 14.79 -3.42
N CYS A 59 5.51 14.33 -2.26
CA CYS A 59 5.06 12.97 -2.04
C CYS A 59 3.57 12.90 -1.72
N GLU A 60 2.96 11.78 -2.07
CA GLU A 60 1.56 11.46 -1.73
C GLU A 60 1.50 10.13 -0.98
N VAL A 61 0.44 9.93 -0.20
CA VAL A 61 0.28 8.72 0.60
C VAL A 61 0.22 7.48 -0.30
N VAL A 62 0.89 6.41 0.10
CA VAL A 62 0.83 5.11 -0.56
C VAL A 62 -0.61 4.62 -0.57
N ASN A 63 -1.07 4.16 -1.74
CA ASN A 63 -2.39 3.59 -1.92
C ASN A 63 -2.26 2.12 -2.37
N CYS A 64 -2.83 1.20 -1.60
CA CYS A 64 -2.86 -0.23 -1.90
C CYS A 64 -3.95 -0.63 -2.90
N GLY A 65 -4.86 0.28 -3.24
CA GLY A 65 -6.05 0.00 -4.02
C GLY A 65 -7.05 -0.90 -3.28
N ASP A 66 -7.99 -1.47 -4.03
CA ASP A 66 -9.00 -2.35 -3.44
C ASP A 66 -8.37 -3.62 -2.83
N PRO A 67 -8.86 -4.09 -1.67
CA PRO A 67 -8.37 -5.33 -1.07
C PRO A 67 -8.56 -6.53 -2.01
N PRO A 68 -7.55 -7.39 -2.19
CA PRO A 68 -7.69 -8.58 -3.02
C PRO A 68 -8.62 -9.62 -2.37
N PRO A 69 -9.28 -10.50 -3.14
CA PRO A 69 -9.99 -11.63 -2.57
C PRO A 69 -9.03 -12.57 -1.82
N GLY A 70 -9.50 -13.19 -0.74
CA GLY A 70 -8.76 -14.24 -0.05
C GLY A 70 -9.15 -15.63 -0.54
N LEU A 71 -8.59 -16.68 0.08
CA LEU A 71 -8.96 -18.05 -0.29
C LEU A 71 -10.30 -18.41 0.32
N GLU A 72 -11.33 -18.48 -0.51
CA GLU A 72 -12.73 -18.70 -0.11
C GLU A 72 -13.23 -17.66 0.90
N SER A 73 -12.71 -16.44 0.77
CA SER A 73 -13.08 -15.29 1.58
C SER A 73 -13.13 -14.03 0.74
N THR A 74 -14.00 -13.11 1.15
CA THR A 74 -14.17 -11.80 0.52
C THR A 74 -13.64 -10.73 1.45
N GLY A 75 -12.78 -9.85 0.93
CA GLY A 75 -12.26 -8.68 1.62
C GLY A 75 -13.00 -7.41 1.23
N THR A 76 -13.18 -6.47 2.15
CA THR A 76 -13.75 -5.15 1.88
C THR A 76 -13.01 -4.09 2.68
N ALA A 77 -12.67 -2.97 2.04
CA ALA A 77 -12.02 -1.84 2.70
C ALA A 77 -12.92 -1.29 3.82
N SER A 78 -12.39 -1.18 5.04
CA SER A 78 -13.15 -0.73 6.21
C SER A 78 -12.80 0.69 6.62
N SER A 79 -11.56 1.16 6.38
CA SER A 79 -11.14 2.55 6.67
C SER A 79 -10.64 3.34 5.46
N GLY A 80 -10.47 2.70 4.30
CA GLY A 80 -9.89 3.31 3.10
C GLY A 80 -8.95 2.34 2.37
N THR A 81 -8.07 2.85 1.52
CA THR A 81 -7.11 2.04 0.74
C THR A 81 -5.67 2.54 0.84
N THR A 82 -5.39 3.48 1.74
CA THR A 82 -4.08 4.12 1.90
C THR A 82 -3.27 3.50 3.03
N TYR A 83 -1.97 3.82 3.12
CA TYR A 83 -1.09 3.26 4.15
C TYR A 83 -1.71 3.34 5.55
N THR A 84 -1.65 2.23 6.30
CA THR A 84 -2.31 1.99 7.60
C THR A 84 -3.82 1.75 7.56
N ASP A 85 -4.51 1.98 6.43
CA ASP A 85 -5.90 1.60 6.29
C ASP A 85 -6.09 0.09 6.40
N THR A 86 -7.30 -0.31 6.77
CA THR A 86 -7.67 -1.69 7.05
C THR A 86 -8.75 -2.20 6.11
N ALA A 87 -8.75 -3.51 5.93
CA ALA A 87 -9.77 -4.25 5.20
C ALA A 87 -10.24 -5.44 6.02
N ASP A 88 -11.56 -5.61 6.10
CA ASP A 88 -12.20 -6.70 6.83
C ASP A 88 -12.52 -7.86 5.89
N TYR A 89 -12.31 -9.08 6.37
CA TYR A 89 -12.50 -10.31 5.60
C TYR A 89 -13.52 -11.23 6.26
N ILE A 90 -14.35 -11.84 5.43
CA ILE A 90 -15.37 -12.81 5.82
C ILE A 90 -15.25 -14.04 4.93
N CYS A 91 -15.38 -15.23 5.51
CA CYS A 91 -15.46 -16.47 4.74
C CYS A 91 -16.75 -16.52 3.92
N ASN A 92 -16.66 -17.04 2.70
CA ASN A 92 -17.81 -17.25 1.84
C ASN A 92 -18.81 -18.24 2.48
N GLU A 93 -20.05 -18.24 2.00
CA GLU A 93 -21.10 -19.11 2.53
C GLU A 93 -20.68 -20.58 2.48
N GLY A 94 -20.82 -21.28 3.61
CA GLY A 94 -20.44 -22.69 3.72
C GLY A 94 -18.97 -22.93 4.10
N PHE A 95 -18.16 -21.88 4.20
CA PHE A 95 -16.76 -21.91 4.61
C PHE A 95 -16.57 -21.33 6.02
N VAL A 96 -15.49 -21.75 6.69
CA VAL A 96 -15.09 -21.28 8.02
C VAL A 96 -13.59 -21.00 8.07
N ARG A 97 -13.17 -20.12 8.99
CA ARG A 97 -11.77 -19.71 9.13
C ARG A 97 -10.89 -20.93 9.41
N GLN A 98 -9.86 -21.10 8.58
CA GLN A 98 -8.80 -22.07 8.75
C GLN A 98 -7.54 -21.40 9.32
N SER A 99 -7.13 -20.26 8.75
CA SER A 99 -5.95 -19.50 9.17
C SER A 99 -6.04 -18.03 8.68
N GLY A 100 -4.98 -17.23 8.91
CA GLY A 100 -4.97 -15.81 8.57
C GLY A 100 -5.82 -14.95 9.51
N ASN A 101 -5.95 -13.66 9.21
CA ASN A 101 -6.63 -12.67 10.04
C ASN A 101 -7.96 -12.23 9.41
N LEU A 102 -8.92 -11.84 10.25
CA LEU A 102 -10.18 -11.23 9.81
C LEU A 102 -10.03 -9.78 9.36
N GLN A 103 -8.87 -9.18 9.64
CA GLN A 103 -8.54 -7.83 9.23
C GLN A 103 -7.07 -7.79 8.81
N ILE A 104 -6.78 -7.11 7.70
CA ILE A 104 -5.42 -6.86 7.21
C ILE A 104 -5.23 -5.36 6.94
N SER A 105 -3.99 -4.90 6.94
CA SER A 105 -3.64 -3.50 6.74
C SER A 105 -2.93 -3.24 5.41
N CYS A 106 -3.07 -2.04 4.88
CA CYS A 106 -2.28 -1.54 3.76
C CYS A 106 -0.86 -1.20 4.23
N LEU A 107 0.14 -1.83 3.63
CA LEU A 107 1.55 -1.69 4.00
C LEU A 107 2.23 -0.56 3.21
N VAL A 108 3.37 -0.10 3.72
CA VAL A 108 4.22 0.93 3.08
C VAL A 108 4.68 0.52 1.67
N THR A 109 4.62 -0.76 1.34
CA THR A 109 4.96 -1.31 0.03
C THR A 109 3.90 -1.02 -1.05
N GLY A 110 2.75 -0.44 -0.68
CA GLY A 110 1.61 -0.28 -1.58
C GLY A 110 0.86 -1.59 -1.84
N LYS A 111 1.00 -2.55 -0.91
CA LYS A 111 0.27 -3.82 -0.95
C LYS A 111 -0.42 -4.06 0.38
N TRP A 112 -1.61 -4.64 0.31
CA TRP A 112 -2.27 -5.22 1.48
C TRP A 112 -1.40 -6.33 2.08
N ASP A 113 -1.51 -6.54 3.39
CA ASP A 113 -0.80 -7.59 4.13
C ASP A 113 -1.33 -9.01 3.80
N ILE A 114 -1.09 -9.43 2.55
CA ILE A 114 -1.58 -10.70 2.01
C ILE A 114 -0.94 -11.91 2.69
N ALA A 115 0.17 -11.74 3.40
CA ALA A 115 0.77 -12.81 4.18
C ALA A 115 -0.16 -13.26 5.33
N ASN A 116 -1.02 -12.35 5.80
CA ASN A 116 -2.00 -12.58 6.86
C ASN A 116 -3.45 -12.63 6.34
N ILE A 117 -3.66 -12.75 5.03
CA ILE A 117 -5.00 -12.81 4.43
C ILE A 117 -5.84 -13.98 4.97
N LEU A 118 -7.14 -13.78 5.13
CA LEU A 118 -8.05 -14.80 5.64
C LEU A 118 -8.11 -16.01 4.71
N VAL A 119 -7.77 -17.18 5.24
CA VAL A 119 -7.90 -18.47 4.55
C VAL A 119 -9.03 -19.26 5.18
N CYS A 120 -9.98 -19.69 4.35
CA CYS A 120 -11.15 -20.44 4.79
C CYS A 120 -11.18 -21.85 4.20
N GLU A 121 -11.80 -22.78 4.92
CA GLU A 121 -12.05 -24.13 4.45
C GLU A 121 -13.54 -24.48 4.52
N ALA A 122 -13.98 -25.39 3.64
CA ALA A 122 -15.37 -25.82 3.60
C ALA A 122 -15.76 -26.55 4.91
N THR A 123 -16.92 -26.20 5.47
CA THR A 123 -17.50 -26.91 6.60
C THR A 123 -17.85 -28.36 6.24
N PHE A 124 -17.98 -29.23 7.25
CA PHE A 124 -18.39 -30.62 7.01
C PHE A 124 -19.76 -30.73 6.34
N SER A 125 -20.70 -29.88 6.72
CA SER A 125 -22.03 -29.80 6.09
C SER A 125 -21.93 -29.39 4.63
N TYR A 126 -21.09 -28.40 4.31
CA TYR A 126 -20.90 -27.93 2.94
C TYR A 126 -20.16 -28.97 2.08
N LYS A 127 -19.13 -29.64 2.62
CA LYS A 127 -18.45 -30.78 1.98
C LYS A 127 -19.45 -31.90 1.62
N LYS A 128 -20.43 -32.21 2.48
CA LYS A 128 -21.51 -33.16 2.18
C LYS A 128 -22.47 -32.68 1.09
N LEU A 129 -22.79 -31.39 1.07
CA LEU A 129 -23.64 -30.80 0.03
C LEU A 129 -22.96 -30.90 -1.35
N LEU A 130 -21.69 -30.52 -1.46
CA LEU A 130 -20.90 -30.61 -2.68
C LEU A 130 -20.68 -32.06 -3.16
N ALA A 131 -20.74 -33.04 -2.26
CA ALA A 131 -20.63 -34.44 -2.63
C ALA A 131 -21.87 -34.99 -3.36
N LYS A 132 -23.00 -34.25 -3.37
CA LYS A 132 -24.23 -34.66 -4.05
C LYS A 132 -24.04 -34.65 -5.58
N PRO A 133 -24.49 -35.68 -6.31
CA PRO A 133 -24.25 -35.83 -7.75
C PRO A 133 -24.65 -34.61 -8.58
N CYS A 134 -25.81 -33.99 -8.30
CA CYS A 134 -26.29 -32.83 -9.06
C CYS A 134 -25.53 -31.52 -8.80
N LEU A 135 -24.85 -31.37 -7.65
CA LEU A 135 -24.12 -30.14 -7.30
C LEU A 135 -22.67 -30.15 -7.82
N LYS A 136 -22.08 -31.34 -8.04
CA LYS A 136 -20.73 -31.47 -8.62
C LYS A 136 -20.63 -30.91 -10.05
N ASP A 137 -21.73 -30.92 -10.79
CA ASP A 137 -21.78 -30.43 -12.18
C ASP A 137 -21.83 -28.88 -12.24
N ILE A 138 -22.35 -28.22 -11.21
CA ILE A 138 -22.42 -26.74 -11.11
C ILE A 138 -21.07 -26.15 -10.70
N TYR A 139 -20.39 -26.72 -9.69
CA TYR A 139 -19.07 -26.24 -9.23
C TYR A 139 -18.00 -26.31 -10.32
N LYS A 140 -18.08 -27.28 -11.24
CA LYS A 140 -17.15 -27.38 -12.38
C LYS A 140 -17.40 -26.35 -13.49
N SER A 141 -18.59 -25.74 -13.54
CA SER A 141 -18.93 -24.73 -14.56
C SER A 141 -18.52 -23.30 -14.21
N GLU A 142 -18.22 -23.01 -12.93
CA GLU A 142 -17.79 -21.67 -12.46
C GLU A 142 -16.26 -21.49 -12.43
N ILE A 143 -15.47 -22.53 -12.71
CA ILE A 143 -14.00 -22.48 -12.82
C ILE A 143 -13.58 -22.43 -14.31
N ARG A 144 -14.33 -21.71 -15.16
CA ARG A 144 -14.01 -21.54 -16.59
C ARG A 144 -14.09 -20.09 -17.02
#